data_AF-A0A932WTY6-F1
#
_entry.id   AF-A0A932WTY6-F1
#
_cell.length_a   1.000
_cell.length_b   1.000
_cell.length_c   1.000
_cell.angle_alpha   90.00
_cell.angle_beta   90.00
_cell.angle_gamma   90.00
#
_symmetry.space_group_name_H-M   'P 1'
#
loop_
_entity.id
_entity.type
_entity.pdbx_description
1 polymer ?
#
loop_
_entity_poly.entity_id
_entity_poly.type
_entity_poly.pdbx_seq_one_letter_code
_entity_poly.pdbx_strand_id
1 'polypeptide(L)'
;MSGVYIHIPFCKQACNYCNFHFSTSLQQKDELINALINEISLTPFFEGEKEIIDTIYFGGGTPSIINIDDLRLIFDALHKKFPISAVAEITLEANPDDITSQKLQLWKEIGINRFSIGIQ
;
A
#
# COMPACT_ATOMS: atom_id res chain seq x y z
N MET A 1 1.38 -17.01 9.82
CA MET A 1 1.96 -15.71 9.45
C MET A 1 1.27 -15.34 8.17
N SER A 2 0.35 -14.39 8.24
CA SER A 2 -0.56 -14.04 7.14
C SER A 2 -0.26 -12.61 6.73
N GLY A 3 -0.10 -12.39 5.43
CA GLY A 3 0.35 -11.12 4.89
C GLY A 3 -0.60 -10.59 3.83
N VAL A 4 -0.74 -9.27 3.78
CA VAL A 4 -1.50 -8.58 2.72
C VAL A 4 -0.52 -7.83 1.83
N TYR A 5 -0.60 -8.08 0.53
CA TYR A 5 0.09 -7.31 -0.48
C TYR A 5 -0.92 -6.46 -1.27
N ILE A 6 -0.67 -5.14 -1.33
CA ILE A 6 -1.47 -4.21 -2.12
C ILE A 6 -0.62 -3.71 -3.28
N HIS A 7 -1.07 -4.00 -4.50
CA HIS A 7 -0.41 -3.56 -5.72
C HIS A 7 -0.88 -2.17 -6.14
N ILE A 8 0.05 -1.20 -6.17
CA ILE A 8 -0.18 0.15 -6.68
C ILE A 8 0.64 0.32 -7.98
N PRO A 9 0.04 0.19 -9.17
CA PRO A 9 0.75 0.11 -10.45
C PRO A 9 1.06 1.50 -11.02
N PHE A 10 1.29 2.53 -10.22
CA PHE A 10 1.51 3.89 -10.73
C PHE A 10 2.94 4.37 -10.47
N CYS A 11 3.57 4.95 -11.48
CA CYS A 11 4.91 5.54 -11.39
C CYS A 11 4.89 6.98 -11.93
N LYS A 12 5.79 7.85 -11.45
CA LYS A 12 5.98 9.18 -12.05
C LYS A 12 6.55 9.12 -13.46
N GLN A 13 7.42 8.13 -13.73
CA GLN A 13 8.10 7.95 -14.99
C GLN A 13 8.37 6.47 -15.27
N ALA A 14 8.61 6.13 -16.53
CA ALA A 14 9.01 4.79 -16.94
C ALA A 14 10.54 4.65 -16.83
N CYS A 15 11.02 3.77 -15.95
CA CYS A 15 12.43 3.43 -15.88
C CYS A 15 12.78 2.42 -16.98
N ASN A 16 13.83 2.68 -17.78
CA ASN A 16 14.24 1.80 -18.89
C ASN A 16 14.63 0.38 -18.45
N TYR A 17 14.96 0.20 -17.17
CA TYR A 17 15.34 -1.08 -16.58
C TYR A 17 14.16 -1.80 -15.91
N CYS A 18 13.01 -1.15 -15.74
CA CYS A 18 11.90 -1.70 -14.97
C CYS A 18 11.11 -2.73 -15.79
N ASN A 19 11.01 -3.95 -15.25
CA ASN A 19 10.25 -5.05 -15.86
C ASN A 19 8.97 -5.40 -15.07
N PHE A 20 8.56 -4.52 -14.14
CA PHE A 20 7.32 -4.67 -13.38
C PHE A 20 6.13 -4.07 -14.14
N HIS A 21 4.91 -4.46 -13.76
CA HIS A 21 3.70 -3.83 -14.30
C HIS A 21 3.52 -2.43 -13.67
N PHE A 22 3.42 -1.41 -14.52
CA PHE A 22 3.15 -0.03 -14.09
C PHE A 22 2.45 0.79 -15.18
N SER A 23 1.92 1.94 -14.75
CA SER A 23 1.33 3.01 -15.55
C SER A 23 1.95 4.33 -15.10
N THR A 24 2.28 5.21 -16.05
CA THR A 24 2.70 6.59 -15.76
C THR A 24 1.52 7.56 -15.69
N SER A 25 0.30 7.09 -15.93
CA SER A 25 -0.94 7.86 -15.85
C SER A 25 -1.68 7.56 -14.56
N LEU A 26 -2.03 8.60 -13.81
CA LEU A 26 -2.84 8.53 -12.58
C LEU A 26 -4.36 8.66 -12.85
N GLN A 27 -4.79 8.72 -14.11
CA GLN A 27 -6.20 8.95 -14.45
C GLN A 27 -7.16 7.93 -13.83
N GLN A 28 -6.73 6.68 -13.72
CA GLN A 28 -7.52 5.58 -13.14
C GLN A 28 -7.21 5.33 -11.67
N LYS A 29 -6.49 6.24 -10.99
CA LYS A 29 -6.13 6.07 -9.57
C LYS A 29 -7.36 5.91 -8.71
N ASP A 30 -8.33 6.81 -8.81
CA ASP A 30 -9.54 6.77 -7.97
C ASP A 30 -10.36 5.49 -8.23
N GLU A 31 -10.47 5.07 -9.49
CA GLU A 31 -11.13 3.82 -9.87
C GLU A 31 -10.43 2.61 -9.26
N LEU A 32 -9.09 2.57 -9.30
CA LEU A 32 -8.30 1.51 -8.67
C LEU A 32 -8.48 1.50 -7.15
N ILE A 33 -8.40 2.64 -6.48
CA ILE A 33 -8.56 2.72 -5.02
C ILE A 33 -9.95 2.19 -4.61
N ASN A 34 -11.01 2.59 -5.32
CA ASN A 34 -12.36 2.08 -5.06
C ASN A 34 -12.47 0.57 -5.33
N ALA A 35 -11.83 0.08 -6.40
CA ALA A 35 -11.80 -1.34 -6.71
C ALA A 35 -11.06 -2.15 -5.63
N LEU A 36 -9.92 -1.66 -5.14
CA LEU A 36 -9.15 -2.28 -4.04
C LEU A 36 -9.97 -2.35 -2.75
N ILE A 37 -10.66 -1.26 -2.38
CA ILE A 37 -11.52 -1.25 -1.19
C ILE A 37 -12.66 -2.26 -1.34
N ASN A 38 -13.27 -2.33 -2.52
CA ASN A 38 -14.30 -3.31 -2.80
C ASN A 38 -13.75 -4.75 -2.73
N GLU A 39 -12.59 -5.00 -3.33
CA GLU A 39 -11.90 -6.29 -3.29
C GLU A 39 -11.58 -6.73 -1.86
N ILE A 40 -11.05 -5.83 -1.02
CA ILE A 40 -10.83 -6.08 0.42
C ILE A 40 -12.14 -6.51 1.08
N SER A 41 -13.24 -5.79 0.81
CA SER A 41 -14.54 -6.10 1.41
C SER A 41 -15.07 -7.49 1.01
N LEU A 42 -14.84 -7.89 -0.24
CA LEU A 42 -15.28 -9.16 -0.83
C LEU A 42 -14.35 -10.32 -0.50
N THR A 43 -13.10 -10.05 -0.12
CA THR A 43 -12.11 -11.09 0.18
C THR A 43 -12.63 -11.97 1.32
N PRO A 44 -12.79 -13.28 1.12
CA PRO A 44 -13.22 -14.17 2.19
C PRO A 44 -12.14 -14.23 3.25
N PHE A 45 -12.53 -14.05 4.50
CA PHE A 45 -11.66 -14.26 5.65
C PHE A 45 -12.26 -15.43 6.43
N PHE A 46 -11.57 -16.57 6.41
CA PHE A 46 -12.12 -17.80 6.99
C PHE A 46 -12.17 -17.67 8.51
N GLU A 47 -13.39 -17.55 9.07
CA GLU A 47 -13.65 -17.34 10.50
C GLU A 47 -13.07 -18.44 11.42
N GLY A 48 -12.70 -19.60 10.87
CA GLY A 48 -12.07 -20.71 11.61
C GLY A 48 -10.55 -20.59 11.76
N GLU A 49 -9.90 -19.75 10.96
CA GLU A 49 -8.48 -19.50 11.02
C GLU A 49 -8.29 -18.22 11.85
N LYS A 50 -7.77 -18.36 13.08
CA LYS A 50 -7.38 -17.23 13.94
C LYS A 50 -6.15 -16.50 13.37
N GLU A 51 -6.10 -16.30 12.06
CA GLU A 51 -4.98 -15.67 11.38
C GLU A 51 -5.00 -14.18 11.62
N ILE A 52 -4.07 -13.71 12.44
CA ILE A 52 -3.83 -12.29 12.61
C ILE A 52 -2.85 -11.88 11.52
N ILE A 53 -3.17 -10.84 10.76
CA ILE A 53 -2.25 -10.26 9.78
C ILE A 53 -1.10 -9.62 10.54
N ASP A 54 0.12 -10.02 10.21
CA ASP A 54 1.36 -9.51 10.81
C ASP A 54 2.22 -8.70 9.84
N THR A 55 1.87 -8.70 8.55
CA THR A 55 2.53 -7.87 7.55
C THR A 55 1.57 -7.29 6.52
N ILE A 56 1.76 -6.01 6.20
CA ILE A 56 1.09 -5.32 5.09
C ILE A 56 2.17 -4.69 4.22
N TYR A 57 2.14 -4.96 2.92
CA TYR A 57 3.13 -4.48 1.98
C TYR A 57 2.45 -3.74 0.82
N PHE A 58 2.74 -2.45 0.68
CA PHE A 58 2.36 -1.65 -0.47
C PHE A 58 3.52 -1.64 -1.46
N GLY A 59 3.31 -2.21 -2.65
CA GLY A 59 4.34 -2.30 -3.70
C GLY A 59 3.80 -2.20 -5.12
N GLY A 60 4.66 -2.38 -6.11
CA GLY A 60 4.31 -2.48 -7.52
C GLY A 60 5.03 -1.45 -8.37
N GLY A 61 4.34 -0.35 -8.69
CA GLY A 61 4.96 0.83 -9.28
C GLY A 61 5.70 1.64 -8.22
N THR A 62 5.10 2.74 -7.77
CA THR A 62 5.67 3.62 -6.74
C THR A 62 4.58 4.07 -5.77
N PRO A 63 4.21 3.26 -4.77
CA PRO A 63 3.16 3.59 -3.81
C PRO A 63 3.30 4.96 -3.13
N SER A 64 4.53 5.46 -2.92
CA SER A 64 4.80 6.79 -2.33
C SER A 64 4.27 8.00 -3.11
N ILE A 65 3.80 7.81 -4.35
CA ILE A 65 3.17 8.88 -5.15
C ILE A 65 1.68 9.04 -4.84
N ILE A 66 1.06 8.04 -4.23
CA ILE A 66 -0.33 8.08 -3.80
C ILE A 66 -0.44 9.05 -2.61
N ASN A 67 -1.53 9.82 -2.59
CA ASN A 67 -1.75 10.78 -1.51
C ASN A 67 -2.10 10.04 -0.21
N ILE A 68 -1.98 10.74 0.91
CA ILE A 68 -2.21 10.13 2.22
C ILE A 68 -3.67 9.69 2.41
N ASP A 69 -4.63 10.43 1.84
CA ASP A 69 -6.06 10.17 2.03
C ASP A 69 -6.47 8.85 1.36
N ASP A 70 -5.95 8.57 0.17
CA ASP A 70 -6.14 7.29 -0.54
C ASP A 70 -5.53 6.11 0.25
N LEU A 71 -4.32 6.30 0.78
CA LEU A 71 -3.68 5.27 1.62
C LEU A 71 -4.52 5.01 2.87
N ARG A 72 -5.05 6.05 3.51
CA ARG A 72 -5.95 5.93 4.67
C ARG A 72 -7.19 5.13 4.32
N LEU A 73 -7.83 5.39 3.17
CA LEU A 73 -9.01 4.64 2.75
C LEU A 73 -8.73 3.13 2.60
N ILE A 74 -7.57 2.76 2.04
CA ILE A 74 -7.17 1.34 1.94
C ILE A 74 -6.92 0.76 3.33
N PHE A 75 -6.18 1.47 4.20
CA PHE A 75 -5.91 1.04 5.56
C PHE A 75 -7.18 0.82 6.39
N ASP A 76 -8.12 1.77 6.32
CA ASP A 76 -9.40 1.68 7.02
C ASP A 76 -10.21 0.47 6.54
N ALA A 77 -10.19 0.19 5.23
CA ALA A 77 -10.81 -1.01 4.68
C ALA A 77 -10.17 -2.30 5.21
N LEU A 78 -8.83 -2.35 5.28
CA LEU A 78 -8.09 -3.50 5.83
C LEU A 78 -8.40 -3.71 7.32
N HIS A 79 -8.32 -2.66 8.14
CA HIS A 79 -8.61 -2.72 9.57
C HIS A 79 -10.06 -3.08 9.88
N LYS A 80 -11.00 -2.67 9.03
CA LYS A 80 -12.41 -3.04 9.16
C LYS A 80 -12.66 -4.51 8.81
N LYS A 81 -11.89 -5.06 7.87
CA LYS A 81 -12.10 -6.40 7.33
C LYS A 81 -11.35 -7.48 8.10
N PHE A 82 -10.11 -7.21 8.49
CA PHE A 82 -9.18 -8.22 8.96
C PHE A 82 -8.64 -7.91 10.37
N PRO A 83 -8.38 -8.93 11.20
CA PRO A 83 -7.65 -8.75 12.44
C PRO A 83 -6.17 -8.49 12.12
N ILE A 84 -5.69 -7.27 12.38
CA ILE A 84 -4.31 -6.86 12.15
C ILE A 84 -3.59 -6.74 13.50
N SER A 85 -2.38 -7.30 13.58
CA SER A 85 -1.52 -7.24 14.75
C SER A 85 -1.16 -5.78 15.08
N ALA A 86 -1.18 -5.43 16.37
CA ALA A 86 -0.74 -4.11 16.83
C ALA A 86 0.76 -3.85 16.58
N VAL A 87 1.54 -4.92 16.33
CA VAL A 87 2.97 -4.87 16.00
C VAL A 87 3.23 -5.30 14.55
N ALA A 88 2.20 -5.25 13.68
CA ALA A 88 2.37 -5.61 12.28
C ALA A 88 3.45 -4.76 11.60
N GLU A 89 4.26 -5.39 10.77
CA GLU A 89 5.18 -4.68 9.88
C GLU A 89 4.37 -4.11 8.72
N ILE A 90 4.42 -2.79 8.54
CA ILE A 90 3.71 -2.12 7.45
C ILE A 90 4.72 -1.39 6.58
N THR A 91 4.93 -1.95 5.39
CA THR A 91 5.93 -1.50 4.43
C THR A 91 5.31 -0.66 3.32
N LEU A 92 5.93 0.48 3.03
CA LEU A 92 5.67 1.29 1.83
C LEU A 92 6.90 1.27 0.92
N GLU A 93 6.74 0.85 -0.34
CA GLU A 93 7.73 1.13 -1.38
C GLU A 93 7.73 2.61 -1.74
N ALA A 94 8.92 3.22 -1.72
CA ALA A 94 9.10 4.64 -1.96
C ALA A 94 10.27 4.96 -2.88
N ASN A 95 10.09 5.98 -3.72
CA ASN A 95 11.20 6.62 -4.40
C ASN A 95 11.82 7.70 -3.48
N PRO A 96 13.16 7.84 -3.39
CA PRO A 96 13.82 8.88 -2.61
C PRO A 96 13.26 10.29 -2.85
N ASP A 97 12.91 10.62 -4.09
CA ASP A 97 12.39 11.95 -4.48
C ASP A 97 10.98 12.23 -3.91
N ASP A 98 10.26 11.20 -3.48
CA ASP A 98 8.96 11.34 -2.84
C ASP A 98 9.05 11.60 -1.34
N ILE A 99 10.20 11.38 -0.72
CA ILE A 99 10.34 11.40 0.73
C ILE A 99 10.56 12.83 1.21
N THR A 100 9.56 13.38 1.88
CA THR A 100 9.63 14.68 2.56
C THR A 100 9.32 14.50 4.04
N SER A 101 9.79 15.43 4.89
CA SER A 101 9.48 15.39 6.33
C SER A 101 7.98 15.35 6.62
N GLN A 102 7.18 16.07 5.82
CA GLN A 102 5.72 16.06 5.92
C GLN A 102 5.12 14.71 5.56
N LYS A 103 5.55 14.10 4.43
CA LYS A 103 5.06 12.77 4.03
C LYS A 103 5.47 11.70 5.03
N LEU A 104 6.71 11.73 5.54
CA LEU A 104 7.18 10.81 6.58
C LEU A 104 6.30 10.86 7.83
N GLN A 105 5.95 12.07 8.28
CA GLN A 105 5.05 12.23 9.43
C GLN A 105 3.67 11.63 9.14
N LEU A 106 3.08 11.97 7.99
CA LEU A 106 1.78 11.46 7.58
C LEU A 106 1.76 9.93 7.42
N TRP A 107 2.77 9.33 6.80
CA TRP A 107 2.91 7.89 6.66
C TRP A 107 3.03 7.19 8.01
N LYS A 108 3.82 7.77 8.93
CA LYS A 108 3.95 7.24 10.29
C LYS A 108 2.64 7.31 11.07
N GLU A 109 1.88 8.40 10.92
CA GLU A 109 0.58 8.59 11.58
C GLU A 109 -0.46 7.53 11.16
N ILE A 110 -0.39 7.03 9.92
CA ILE A 110 -1.28 5.96 9.44
C ILE A 110 -0.77 4.54 9.74
N GLY A 111 0.39 4.42 10.37
CA GLY A 111 0.96 3.14 10.81
C GLY A 111 2.10 2.58 9.97
N ILE A 112 2.52 3.25 8.89
CA ILE A 112 3.69 2.81 8.12
C ILE A 112 4.93 2.89 9.02
N ASN A 113 5.63 1.77 9.15
CA ASN A 113 6.77 1.62 10.06
C ASN A 113 8.01 1.01 9.39
N ARG A 114 7.93 0.66 8.10
CA ARG A 114 9.04 0.21 7.26
C ARG A 114 8.96 0.85 5.87
N PHE A 115 10.12 1.16 5.29
CA PHE A 115 10.23 1.62 3.90
C PHE A 115 11.11 0.67 3.09
N SER A 116 10.73 0.44 1.84
CA SER A 116 11.57 -0.17 0.81
C SER A 116 11.90 0.92 -0.22
N ILE A 117 13.18 1.29 -0.35
CA ILE A 117 13.57 2.48 -1.13
C ILE A 117 14.31 2.06 -2.40
N GLY A 118 13.75 2.41 -3.56
CA GLY A 118 14.39 2.18 -4.86
C GLY A 118 15.44 3.26 -5.15
N ILE A 119 16.72 2.88 -5.17
CA ILE A 119 17.86 3.82 -5.37
C ILE A 119 18.39 3.87 -6.81
N GLN A 120 17.79 3.07 -7.71
CA GLN A 120 18.31 2.79 -9.06
C GLN A 120 17.88 3.83 -10.10
#